data_AF-A0A7D9E4Q1-F1
#
_entry.id   AF-A0A7D9E4Q1-F1
#
_cell.length_a   1.000
_cell.length_b   1.000
_cell.length_c   1.000
_cell.angle_alpha   90.00
_cell.angle_beta   90.00
_cell.angle_gamma   90.00
#
_symmetry.space_group_name_H-M   'P 1'
#
loop_
_entity.id
_entity.type
_entity.pdbx_description
1 polymer ?
#
loop_
_entity_poly.entity_id
_entity_poly.type
_entity_poly.pdbx_seq_one_letter_code
_entity_poly.pdbx_strand_id
1 'polypeptide(L)'
;MDGKEILSQEGTTQGDPIAMPAYTVGIASLLLQMIQVREDDVSTASDEKVKHAAYADDLGGARVLGCLRTWWNQVVHFGPLLGYYPKALKSWLVVKEDRVDAVREIFVDTDINITSEGHAYLRGFVGRKESRENYVKELVKKWCEQVMNLSKIAQSEPQAAYAAFVSGFQHKLTYYMHTLPNLGPLLQPFDEILNHYFIPAITEGHHCSQDKCKLLSLPARFGGLAIPILSQIAYREYEYSKKASQQLTENIKSQTAEYSFDNTAHHSTKNDIKRSRNLEHEQILAGLQERMNGDQKRANEIAQKKRASNWLTSLPISGFVHQRHDDIHDLFGHMASEITNDVEIESNLLPLTGEQLHATANGKDKSRLDISIGGFWQRGQRAFFDVWVFNPFAPSYRNQKLSTAFSANKREKKRAYAERM
;
A
#
# COMPACT_ATOMS: atom_id res chain seq x y z
N MET A 1 16.97 -37.97 0.67
CA MET A 1 15.64 -37.91 0.03
C MET A 1 15.89 -37.90 -1.45
N ASP A 2 15.71 -39.04 -2.11
CA ASP A 2 15.90 -39.17 -3.57
C ASP A 2 14.72 -38.48 -4.25
N GLY A 3 14.90 -37.20 -4.59
CA GLY A 3 13.89 -36.38 -5.23
C GLY A 3 13.60 -36.88 -6.64
N LYS A 4 12.50 -37.60 -6.81
CA LYS A 4 11.96 -37.92 -8.14
C LYS A 4 11.14 -36.74 -8.63
N GLU A 5 11.51 -36.19 -9.78
CA GLU A 5 10.73 -35.16 -10.47
C GLU A 5 9.40 -35.75 -10.96
N ILE A 6 8.31 -35.06 -10.67
CA ILE A 6 6.98 -35.39 -11.20
C ILE A 6 6.73 -34.43 -12.36
N LEU A 7 6.62 -34.95 -13.57
CA LEU A 7 6.31 -34.16 -14.76
C LEU A 7 4.83 -33.78 -14.76
N SER A 8 4.53 -32.49 -14.93
CA SER A 8 3.15 -32.02 -15.09
C SER A 8 2.69 -32.34 -16.50
N GLN A 9 1.56 -33.03 -16.64
CA GLN A 9 0.92 -33.28 -17.94
C GLN A 9 0.08 -32.10 -18.41
N GLU A 10 -0.52 -31.36 -17.46
CA GLU A 10 -1.40 -30.23 -17.72
C GLU A 10 -1.19 -29.11 -16.69
N GLY A 11 -1.65 -27.91 -17.00
CA GLY A 11 -1.63 -26.76 -16.10
C GLY A 11 -0.32 -25.97 -16.10
N THR A 12 -0.39 -24.76 -15.56
CA THR A 12 0.77 -23.89 -15.32
C THR A 12 1.07 -23.81 -13.84
N THR A 13 2.35 -23.68 -13.48
CA THR A 13 2.76 -23.60 -12.09
C THR A 13 2.25 -22.30 -11.45
N GLN A 14 1.50 -22.41 -10.35
CA GLN A 14 1.04 -21.23 -9.61
C GLN A 14 2.24 -20.47 -9.02
N GLY A 15 2.28 -19.16 -9.28
CA GLY A 15 3.41 -18.31 -8.90
C GLY A 15 4.48 -18.16 -9.99
N ASP A 16 4.36 -18.88 -11.11
CA ASP A 16 5.20 -18.63 -12.29
C ASP A 16 4.78 -17.29 -12.95
N PRO A 17 5.73 -16.35 -13.17
CA PRO A 17 5.46 -15.08 -13.85
C PRO A 17 4.79 -15.19 -15.23
N ILE A 18 4.96 -16.32 -15.94
CA ILE A 18 4.44 -16.54 -17.30
C ILE A 18 3.05 -17.20 -17.27
N ALA A 19 2.65 -17.81 -16.15
CA ALA A 19 1.39 -18.57 -16.06
C ALA A 19 0.15 -17.72 -16.39
N MET A 20 0.06 -16.49 -15.87
CA MET A 20 -1.10 -15.61 -16.07
C MET A 20 -1.20 -15.05 -17.50
N PRO A 21 -0.11 -14.57 -18.13
CA PRO A 21 -0.11 -14.26 -19.56
C PRO A 21 -0.53 -15.45 -20.43
N ALA A 22 0.01 -16.65 -20.16
CA ALA A 22 -0.35 -17.86 -20.89
C ALA A 22 -1.84 -18.20 -20.75
N TYR A 23 -2.37 -18.13 -19.52
CA TYR A 23 -3.80 -18.30 -19.25
C TYR A 23 -4.65 -17.28 -20.02
N THR A 24 -4.22 -16.02 -20.06
CA THR A 24 -4.92 -14.94 -20.77
C THR A 24 -5.00 -15.23 -22.27
N VAL A 25 -3.92 -15.69 -22.89
CA VAL A 25 -3.91 -16.08 -24.30
C VAL A 25 -4.88 -17.23 -24.56
N GLY A 26 -4.89 -18.25 -23.68
CA GLY A 26 -5.79 -19.40 -23.83
C GLY A 26 -7.28 -19.03 -23.71
N ILE A 27 -7.63 -18.18 -22.74
CA ILE A 27 -9.03 -17.79 -22.52
C ILE A 27 -9.51 -16.69 -23.50
N ALA A 28 -8.61 -15.92 -24.09
CA ALA A 28 -8.97 -14.85 -25.01
C ALA A 28 -9.78 -15.36 -26.21
N SER A 29 -9.45 -16.54 -26.74
CA SER A 29 -10.22 -17.18 -27.81
C SER A 29 -11.65 -17.51 -27.39
N LEU A 30 -11.89 -17.96 -26.16
CA LEU A 30 -13.23 -18.19 -25.63
C LEU A 30 -14.03 -16.89 -25.63
N LEU A 31 -13.42 -15.83 -25.08
CA LEU A 31 -14.07 -14.53 -24.98
C LEU A 31 -14.37 -13.94 -26.36
N LEU A 32 -13.41 -14.02 -27.30
CA LEU A 32 -13.59 -13.58 -28.68
C LEU A 32 -14.63 -14.41 -29.41
N GLN A 33 -14.69 -15.72 -29.24
CA GLN A 33 -15.71 -16.56 -29.85
C GLN A 33 -17.11 -16.19 -29.32
N MET A 34 -17.22 -15.94 -28.01
CA MET A 34 -18.44 -15.42 -27.39
C MET A 34 -18.75 -13.97 -27.82
N ILE A 35 -17.77 -13.24 -28.36
CA ILE A 35 -17.90 -11.93 -29.01
C ILE A 35 -18.28 -12.07 -30.50
N GLN A 36 -17.81 -13.09 -31.21
CA GLN A 36 -17.96 -13.24 -32.66
C GLN A 36 -19.21 -14.01 -33.07
N VAL A 37 -19.69 -14.96 -32.24
CA VAL A 37 -21.06 -15.50 -32.36
C VAL A 37 -22.11 -14.37 -32.30
N ARG A 38 -21.71 -13.14 -31.92
CA ARG A 38 -22.53 -11.92 -31.95
C ARG A 38 -22.67 -11.26 -33.32
N GLU A 39 -21.86 -11.57 -34.33
CA GLU A 39 -21.91 -10.91 -35.65
C GLU A 39 -22.72 -11.71 -36.69
N ASP A 40 -22.69 -13.04 -36.63
CA ASP A 40 -23.33 -13.90 -37.66
C ASP A 40 -24.86 -14.10 -37.46
N ASP A 41 -25.40 -13.85 -36.26
CA ASP A 41 -26.85 -13.86 -35.98
C ASP A 41 -27.46 -12.45 -36.23
N VAL A 42 -27.59 -12.07 -37.51
CA VAL A 42 -28.00 -10.73 -38.01
C VAL A 42 -29.51 -10.45 -37.86
N SER A 43 -30.15 -10.80 -36.74
CA SER A 43 -31.59 -10.48 -36.55
C SER A 43 -32.00 -9.95 -35.17
N THR A 44 -31.12 -9.94 -34.18
CA THR A 44 -31.45 -9.36 -32.85
C THR A 44 -30.78 -8.01 -32.65
N ALA A 45 -31.57 -6.99 -32.32
CA ALA A 45 -31.11 -5.64 -32.01
C ALA A 45 -29.99 -5.67 -30.93
N SER A 46 -29.13 -4.65 -30.93
CA SER A 46 -28.01 -4.51 -29.97
C SER A 46 -28.43 -4.58 -28.49
N ASP A 47 -29.72 -4.38 -28.19
CA ASP A 47 -30.33 -4.42 -26.87
C ASP A 47 -30.82 -5.80 -26.39
N GLU A 48 -30.46 -6.90 -27.06
CA GLU A 48 -30.80 -8.25 -26.59
C GLU A 48 -29.58 -9.10 -26.19
N LYS A 49 -28.35 -8.57 -26.34
CA LYS A 49 -27.11 -9.35 -26.18
C LYS A 49 -26.54 -9.34 -24.76
N VAL A 50 -25.98 -10.47 -24.32
CA VAL A 50 -25.28 -10.58 -23.02
C VAL A 50 -24.00 -9.76 -23.03
N LYS A 51 -23.87 -8.85 -22.06
CA LYS A 51 -22.60 -8.20 -21.77
C LYS A 51 -21.84 -9.05 -20.77
N HIS A 52 -20.58 -9.36 -21.06
CA HIS A 52 -19.73 -10.17 -20.17
C HIS A 52 -18.45 -9.44 -19.75
N ALA A 53 -17.86 -9.85 -18.64
CA ALA A 53 -16.56 -9.39 -18.20
C ALA A 53 -15.82 -10.56 -17.55
N ALA A 54 -14.53 -10.67 -17.81
CA ALA A 54 -13.67 -11.68 -17.22
C ALA A 54 -12.55 -11.02 -16.43
N TYR A 55 -12.26 -11.56 -15.26
CA TYR A 55 -11.06 -11.22 -14.49
C TYR A 55 -10.39 -12.54 -14.09
N ALA A 56 -9.28 -12.87 -14.77
CA ALA A 56 -8.71 -14.22 -14.71
C ALA A 56 -9.79 -15.29 -15.02
N ASP A 57 -10.05 -16.22 -14.11
CA ASP A 57 -11.05 -17.28 -14.23
C ASP A 57 -12.46 -16.85 -13.81
N ASP A 58 -12.62 -15.69 -13.16
CA ASP A 58 -13.93 -15.17 -12.81
C ASP A 58 -14.60 -14.54 -14.04
N LEU A 59 -15.51 -15.31 -14.67
CA LEU A 59 -16.35 -14.88 -15.78
C LEU A 59 -17.76 -14.50 -15.30
N GLY A 60 -18.19 -13.28 -15.61
CA GLY A 60 -19.54 -12.79 -15.33
C GLY A 60 -20.28 -12.34 -16.59
N GLY A 61 -21.60 -12.52 -16.62
CA GLY A 61 -22.48 -12.09 -17.71
C GLY A 61 -23.77 -11.45 -17.17
N ALA A 62 -24.32 -10.47 -17.89
CA ALA A 62 -25.56 -9.79 -17.50
C ALA A 62 -26.48 -9.51 -18.71
N ARG A 63 -27.71 -10.06 -18.67
CA ARG A 63 -28.86 -9.71 -19.54
C ARG A 63 -30.15 -10.35 -19.04
N VAL A 64 -31.17 -10.38 -19.91
CA VAL A 64 -32.41 -11.14 -19.72
C VAL A 64 -32.14 -12.65 -19.67
N LEU A 65 -33.04 -13.40 -19.04
CA LEU A 65 -32.83 -14.79 -18.63
C LEU A 65 -32.54 -15.74 -19.80
N GLY A 66 -33.32 -15.67 -20.88
CA GLY A 66 -33.13 -16.55 -22.04
C GLY A 66 -31.74 -16.39 -22.66
N CYS A 67 -31.30 -15.15 -22.85
CA CYS A 67 -29.96 -14.84 -23.36
C CYS A 67 -28.86 -15.31 -22.41
N LEU A 68 -29.03 -15.15 -21.10
CA LEU A 68 -28.09 -15.67 -20.10
C LEU A 68 -28.00 -17.20 -20.13
N ARG A 69 -29.11 -17.90 -20.39
CA ARG A 69 -29.10 -19.35 -20.50
C ARG A 69 -28.33 -19.83 -21.72
N THR A 70 -28.59 -19.24 -22.88
CA THR A 70 -27.84 -19.53 -24.11
C THR A 70 -26.35 -19.24 -23.92
N TRP A 71 -26.03 -18.11 -23.30
CA TRP A 71 -24.65 -17.74 -22.96
C TRP A 71 -23.98 -18.77 -22.05
N TRP A 72 -24.64 -19.22 -20.98
CA TRP A 72 -24.12 -20.27 -20.10
C TRP A 72 -23.82 -21.57 -20.87
N ASN A 73 -24.75 -22.00 -21.72
CA ASN A 73 -24.57 -23.21 -22.54
C ASN A 73 -23.34 -23.08 -23.46
N GLN A 74 -23.10 -21.90 -24.04
CA GLN A 74 -21.90 -21.64 -24.84
C GLN A 74 -20.62 -21.72 -23.99
N VAL A 75 -20.61 -21.15 -22.79
CA VAL A 75 -19.46 -21.24 -21.88
C VAL A 75 -19.14 -22.70 -21.53
N VAL A 76 -20.17 -23.50 -21.22
CA VAL A 76 -20.03 -24.93 -20.90
C VAL A 76 -19.58 -25.75 -22.11
N HIS A 77 -20.01 -25.38 -23.31
CA HIS A 77 -19.63 -26.07 -24.54
C HIS A 77 -18.20 -25.73 -24.99
N PHE A 78 -17.87 -24.45 -25.11
CA PHE A 78 -16.59 -24.00 -25.67
C PHE A 78 -15.47 -23.93 -24.63
N GLY A 79 -15.79 -23.68 -23.36
CA GLY A 79 -14.80 -23.57 -22.29
C GLY A 79 -13.86 -24.80 -22.21
N PRO A 80 -14.40 -26.03 -22.10
CA PRO A 80 -13.59 -27.24 -21.98
C PRO A 80 -12.62 -27.47 -23.16
N LEU A 81 -12.99 -27.03 -24.37
CA LEU A 81 -12.12 -27.11 -25.56
C LEU A 81 -10.83 -26.28 -25.40
N LEU A 82 -10.84 -25.30 -24.49
CA LEU A 82 -9.73 -24.41 -24.19
C LEU A 82 -9.15 -24.65 -22.78
N GLY A 83 -9.54 -25.75 -22.12
CA GLY A 83 -9.10 -26.07 -20.77
C GLY A 83 -9.78 -25.26 -19.65
N TYR A 84 -10.83 -24.50 -19.97
CA TYR A 84 -11.64 -23.76 -18.99
C TYR A 84 -12.89 -24.54 -18.64
N TYR A 85 -12.98 -25.05 -17.40
CA TYR A 85 -14.09 -25.90 -16.96
C TYR A 85 -15.01 -25.15 -15.98
N PRO A 86 -16.16 -24.62 -16.43
CA PRO A 86 -17.08 -23.89 -15.58
C PRO A 86 -17.65 -24.80 -14.49
N LYS A 87 -17.64 -24.33 -13.24
CA LYS A 87 -18.16 -25.09 -12.10
C LYS A 87 -19.52 -24.54 -11.68
N ALA A 88 -20.60 -25.14 -12.16
CA ALA A 88 -21.98 -24.73 -11.88
C ALA A 88 -22.24 -24.51 -10.38
N LEU A 89 -21.80 -25.43 -9.52
CA LEU A 89 -21.94 -25.35 -8.06
C LEU A 89 -21.21 -24.16 -7.41
N LYS A 90 -20.26 -23.54 -8.10
CA LYS A 90 -19.59 -22.30 -7.67
C LYS A 90 -20.13 -21.06 -8.39
N SER A 91 -20.91 -21.25 -9.44
CA SER A 91 -21.55 -20.19 -10.20
C SER A 91 -22.82 -19.71 -9.49
N TRP A 92 -23.10 -18.41 -9.62
CA TRP A 92 -24.24 -17.76 -9.00
C TRP A 92 -24.98 -16.91 -10.03
N LEU A 93 -26.30 -17.06 -10.04
CA LEU A 93 -27.21 -16.23 -10.81
C LEU A 93 -27.98 -15.31 -9.86
N VAL A 94 -27.68 -14.01 -9.96
CA VAL A 94 -28.34 -12.96 -9.16
C VAL A 94 -29.51 -12.40 -9.96
N VAL A 95 -30.73 -12.57 -9.45
CA VAL A 95 -31.97 -12.20 -10.14
C VAL A 95 -32.86 -11.30 -9.29
N LYS A 96 -33.86 -10.67 -9.91
CA LYS A 96 -34.91 -9.98 -9.16
C LYS A 96 -35.90 -11.01 -8.60
N GLU A 97 -36.59 -10.65 -7.52
CA GLU A 97 -37.50 -11.54 -6.79
C GLU A 97 -38.65 -12.06 -7.66
N ASP A 98 -39.22 -11.19 -8.48
CA ASP A 98 -40.30 -11.50 -9.43
C ASP A 98 -39.89 -12.48 -10.54
N ARG A 99 -38.60 -12.82 -10.63
CA ARG A 99 -38.04 -13.69 -11.68
C ARG A 99 -37.51 -15.01 -11.15
N VAL A 100 -37.53 -15.24 -9.84
CA VAL A 100 -36.94 -16.45 -9.24
C VAL A 100 -37.57 -17.73 -9.78
N ASP A 101 -38.90 -17.78 -9.90
CA ASP A 101 -39.59 -18.98 -10.39
C ASP A 101 -39.29 -19.25 -11.87
N ALA A 102 -39.33 -18.21 -12.71
CA ALA A 102 -38.94 -18.32 -14.11
C ALA A 102 -37.48 -18.77 -14.29
N VAL A 103 -36.57 -18.32 -13.42
CA VAL A 103 -35.17 -18.76 -13.44
C VAL A 103 -35.05 -20.23 -13.08
N ARG A 104 -35.75 -20.67 -12.03
CA ARG A 104 -35.72 -22.08 -11.59
C ARG A 104 -36.21 -23.02 -12.69
N GLU A 105 -37.16 -22.58 -13.51
CA GLU A 105 -37.63 -23.34 -14.67
C GLU A 105 -36.56 -23.34 -15.80
N ILE A 106 -36.05 -22.17 -16.19
CA ILE A 106 -35.08 -22.03 -17.31
C ILE A 106 -33.73 -22.69 -17.00
N PHE A 107 -33.33 -22.73 -15.73
CA PHE A 107 -32.04 -23.27 -15.26
C PHE A 107 -32.19 -24.57 -14.48
N VAL A 108 -33.35 -25.25 -14.57
CA VAL A 108 -33.69 -26.45 -13.78
C VAL A 108 -32.68 -27.59 -13.94
N ASP A 109 -32.12 -27.73 -15.14
CA ASP A 109 -31.13 -28.73 -15.52
C ASP A 109 -29.68 -28.26 -15.30
N THR A 110 -29.49 -27.16 -14.57
CA THR A 110 -28.16 -26.68 -14.18
C THR A 110 -28.02 -26.67 -12.65
N ASP A 111 -26.82 -27.02 -12.16
CA ASP A 111 -26.48 -26.93 -10.73
C ASP A 111 -26.08 -25.51 -10.30
N ILE A 112 -26.56 -24.47 -11.00
CA ILE A 112 -26.22 -23.07 -10.70
C ILE A 112 -27.00 -22.58 -9.48
N ASN A 113 -26.31 -21.92 -8.55
CA ASN A 113 -26.96 -21.32 -7.40
C ASN A 113 -27.76 -20.07 -7.81
N ILE A 114 -28.98 -19.90 -7.29
CA ILE A 114 -29.85 -18.76 -7.60
C ILE A 114 -30.08 -17.94 -6.32
N THR A 115 -29.97 -16.62 -6.43
CA THR A 115 -30.25 -15.69 -5.32
C THR A 115 -30.99 -14.44 -5.78
N SER A 116 -31.97 -14.00 -4.99
CA SER A 116 -32.67 -12.71 -5.16
C SER A 116 -32.11 -11.59 -4.29
N GLU A 117 -31.28 -11.95 -3.30
CA GLU A 117 -30.69 -11.03 -2.33
C GLU A 117 -29.43 -10.37 -2.91
N GLY A 118 -28.60 -11.16 -3.57
CA GLY A 118 -27.31 -10.73 -4.08
C GLY A 118 -26.18 -11.69 -3.75
N HIS A 119 -25.03 -11.42 -4.33
CA HIS A 119 -23.82 -12.20 -4.11
C HIS A 119 -22.57 -11.32 -4.24
N ALA A 120 -21.51 -11.69 -3.53
CA ALA A 120 -20.20 -11.05 -3.68
C ALA A 120 -19.60 -11.41 -5.05
N TYR A 121 -19.10 -10.42 -5.78
CA TYR A 121 -18.48 -10.63 -7.10
C TYR A 121 -17.26 -9.73 -7.23
N LEU A 122 -16.09 -10.32 -7.54
CA LEU A 122 -14.79 -9.63 -7.58
C LEU A 122 -14.58 -8.74 -6.35
N ARG A 123 -14.90 -9.29 -5.16
CA ARG A 123 -14.88 -8.63 -3.84
C ARG A 123 -15.80 -7.40 -3.69
N GLY A 124 -16.47 -6.96 -4.75
CA GLY A 124 -17.64 -6.09 -4.72
C GLY A 124 -18.91 -6.85 -4.35
N PHE A 125 -20.07 -6.30 -4.69
CA PHE A 125 -21.36 -6.91 -4.40
C PHE A 125 -22.41 -6.56 -5.48
N VAL A 126 -23.12 -7.57 -5.97
CA VAL A 126 -24.22 -7.43 -6.92
C VAL A 126 -25.51 -7.89 -6.26
N GLY A 127 -26.53 -7.04 -6.21
CA GLY A 127 -27.82 -7.38 -5.62
C GLY A 127 -28.47 -6.22 -4.88
N ARG A 128 -29.31 -6.54 -3.90
CA ARG A 128 -30.08 -5.57 -3.11
C ARG A 128 -29.16 -4.69 -2.26
N LYS A 129 -29.63 -3.48 -1.99
CA LYS A 129 -28.93 -2.51 -1.13
C LYS A 129 -28.74 -3.07 0.28
N GLU A 130 -29.78 -3.64 0.88
CA GLU A 130 -29.74 -4.17 2.25
C GLU A 130 -28.72 -5.30 2.41
N SER A 131 -28.73 -6.27 1.48
CA SER A 131 -27.81 -7.41 1.49
C SER A 131 -26.35 -6.96 1.29
N ARG A 132 -26.12 -5.93 0.46
CA ARG A 132 -24.80 -5.28 0.33
C ARG A 132 -24.36 -4.64 1.64
N GLU A 133 -25.24 -3.88 2.30
CA GLU A 133 -24.91 -3.22 3.57
C GLU A 133 -24.58 -4.23 4.66
N ASN A 134 -25.31 -5.35 4.71
CA ASN A 134 -25.00 -6.45 5.64
C ASN A 134 -23.65 -7.11 5.32
N TYR A 135 -23.34 -7.36 4.05
CA TYR A 135 -22.02 -7.84 3.62
C TYR A 135 -20.89 -6.89 4.07
N VAL A 136 -21.07 -5.58 3.91
CA VAL A 136 -20.10 -4.58 4.35
C VAL A 136 -19.97 -4.56 5.87
N LYS A 137 -21.07 -4.63 6.62
CA LYS A 137 -21.03 -4.66 8.09
C LYS A 137 -20.21 -5.83 8.61
N GLU A 138 -20.35 -7.01 8.00
CA GLU A 138 -19.54 -8.19 8.34
C GLU A 138 -18.05 -8.00 8.01
N LEU A 139 -17.73 -7.33 6.89
CA LEU A 139 -16.35 -6.96 6.57
C LEU A 139 -15.77 -5.97 7.59
N VAL A 140 -16.51 -4.92 7.92
CA VAL A 140 -16.11 -3.89 8.88
C VAL A 140 -15.89 -4.50 10.24
N LYS A 141 -16.77 -5.39 10.71
CA LYS A 141 -16.59 -6.14 11.95
C LYS A 141 -15.25 -6.89 11.98
N LYS A 142 -14.94 -7.64 10.91
CA LYS A 142 -13.65 -8.35 10.78
C LYS A 142 -12.46 -7.38 10.77
N TRP A 143 -12.60 -6.22 10.13
CA TRP A 143 -11.52 -5.22 10.11
C TRP A 143 -11.31 -4.58 11.47
N CYS A 144 -12.38 -4.30 12.21
CA CYS A 144 -12.32 -3.82 13.58
C CYS A 144 -11.58 -4.83 14.47
N GLU A 145 -11.90 -6.12 14.39
CA GLU A 145 -11.21 -7.19 15.12
C GLU A 145 -9.70 -7.25 14.77
N GLN A 146 -9.37 -7.12 13.48
CA GLN A 146 -7.98 -7.10 13.01
C GLN A 146 -7.20 -5.90 13.55
N VAL A 147 -7.78 -4.70 13.49
CA VAL A 147 -7.15 -3.49 14.03
C VAL A 147 -7.07 -3.55 15.55
N MET A 148 -8.06 -4.10 16.24
CA MET A 148 -8.00 -4.33 17.69
C MET A 148 -6.82 -5.21 18.08
N ASN A 149 -6.55 -6.27 17.32
CA ASN A 149 -5.38 -7.10 17.55
C ASN A 149 -4.08 -6.35 17.21
N LEU A 150 -4.07 -5.54 16.16
CA LEU A 150 -2.93 -4.68 15.83
C LEU A 150 -2.65 -3.63 16.92
N SER A 151 -3.69 -3.09 17.56
CA SER A 151 -3.59 -2.16 18.70
C SER A 151 -2.96 -2.82 19.92
N LYS A 152 -3.18 -4.13 20.15
CA LYS A 152 -2.49 -4.86 21.22
C LYS A 152 -1.00 -4.98 20.93
N ILE A 153 -0.63 -5.31 19.68
CA ILE A 153 0.78 -5.38 19.24
C ILE A 153 1.44 -4.01 19.36
N ALA A 154 0.72 -2.94 19.02
CA ALA A 154 1.23 -1.57 19.10
C ALA A 154 1.65 -1.15 20.52
N GLN A 155 1.16 -1.80 21.58
CA GLN A 155 1.57 -1.50 22.96
C GLN A 155 3.04 -1.85 23.22
N SER A 156 3.56 -2.91 22.58
CA SER A 156 4.97 -3.30 22.68
C SER A 156 5.78 -2.84 21.48
N GLU A 157 5.18 -2.86 20.28
CA GLU A 157 5.86 -2.61 18.99
C GLU A 157 5.12 -1.53 18.17
N PRO A 158 5.05 -0.27 18.65
CA PRO A 158 4.22 0.77 18.04
C PRO A 158 4.61 1.10 16.60
N GLN A 159 5.92 1.15 16.31
CA GLN A 159 6.41 1.45 14.96
C GLN A 159 6.10 0.33 13.96
N ALA A 160 6.27 -0.94 14.37
CA ALA A 160 5.99 -2.08 13.49
C ALA A 160 4.48 -2.20 13.21
N ALA A 161 3.64 -2.00 14.23
CA ALA A 161 2.19 -1.97 14.08
C ALA A 161 1.72 -0.83 13.18
N TYR A 162 2.30 0.37 13.35
CA TYR A 162 2.07 1.52 12.48
C TYR A 162 2.46 1.23 11.02
N ALA A 163 3.66 0.67 10.78
CA ALA A 163 4.13 0.31 9.45
C ALA A 163 3.22 -0.75 8.79
N ALA A 164 2.81 -1.78 9.52
CA ALA A 164 1.89 -2.80 9.04
C ALA A 164 0.51 -2.22 8.66
N PHE A 165 0.03 -1.23 9.42
CA PHE A 165 -1.20 -0.52 9.10
C PHE A 165 -1.07 0.30 7.81
N VAL A 166 -0.11 1.21 7.76
CA VAL A 166 0.03 2.18 6.66
C VAL A 166 0.49 1.52 5.37
N SER A 167 1.46 0.62 5.41
CA SER A 167 2.04 -0.01 4.22
C SER A 167 1.31 -1.29 3.77
N GLY A 168 0.40 -1.82 4.58
CA GLY A 168 -0.30 -3.08 4.30
C GLY A 168 -1.81 -2.93 4.41
N PHE A 169 -2.30 -2.75 5.64
CA PHE A 169 -3.73 -2.82 5.93
C PHE A 169 -4.56 -1.76 5.18
N GLN A 170 -4.03 -0.55 5.00
CA GLN A 170 -4.71 0.52 4.27
C GLN A 170 -5.00 0.19 2.80
N HIS A 171 -4.13 -0.58 2.14
CA HIS A 171 -4.36 -0.97 0.74
C HIS A 171 -5.59 -1.86 0.59
N LYS A 172 -5.80 -2.76 1.55
CA LYS A 172 -7.03 -3.57 1.63
C LYS A 172 -8.27 -2.69 1.78
N LEU A 173 -8.24 -1.70 2.67
CA LEU A 173 -9.38 -0.79 2.89
C LEU A 173 -9.68 0.06 1.65
N THR A 174 -8.63 0.58 1.01
CA THR A 174 -8.70 1.38 -0.21
C THR A 174 -9.38 0.61 -1.33
N TYR A 175 -9.03 -0.67 -1.51
CA TYR A 175 -9.64 -1.55 -2.49
C TYR A 175 -11.17 -1.64 -2.31
N TYR A 176 -11.67 -1.79 -1.08
CA TYR A 176 -13.12 -1.86 -0.84
C TYR A 176 -13.82 -0.53 -1.05
N MET A 177 -13.19 0.59 -0.68
CA MET A 177 -13.71 1.93 -0.98
C MET A 177 -13.78 2.21 -2.49
N HIS A 178 -12.90 1.59 -3.29
CA HIS A 178 -12.91 1.72 -4.74
C HIS A 178 -13.98 0.87 -5.43
N THR A 179 -14.42 -0.23 -4.80
CA THR A 179 -15.32 -1.22 -5.42
C THR A 179 -16.77 -1.12 -4.96
N LEU A 180 -17.02 -0.59 -3.75
CA LEU A 180 -18.35 -0.51 -3.17
C LEU A 180 -18.80 0.95 -2.97
N PRO A 181 -19.98 1.34 -3.49
CA PRO A 181 -20.49 2.69 -3.30
C PRO A 181 -21.08 2.88 -1.89
N ASN A 182 -21.14 4.14 -1.44
CA ASN A 182 -21.82 4.57 -0.22
C ASN A 182 -21.34 3.89 1.07
N LEU A 183 -20.05 3.55 1.17
CA LEU A 183 -19.49 2.93 2.38
C LEU A 183 -19.37 3.88 3.57
N GLY A 184 -19.32 5.20 3.36
CA GLY A 184 -18.98 6.20 4.38
C GLY A 184 -19.68 5.97 5.75
N PRO A 185 -21.02 5.93 5.81
CA PRO A 185 -21.75 5.70 7.06
C PRO A 185 -21.43 4.36 7.73
N LEU A 186 -21.15 3.31 6.96
CA LEU A 186 -20.86 1.97 7.47
C LEU A 186 -19.44 1.84 8.05
N LEU A 187 -18.55 2.79 7.75
CA LEU A 187 -17.16 2.80 8.19
C LEU A 187 -16.95 3.54 9.53
N GLN A 188 -17.98 4.18 10.08
CA GLN A 188 -17.90 4.87 11.38
C GLN A 188 -17.37 3.98 12.52
N PRO A 189 -17.84 2.72 12.69
CA PRO A 189 -17.31 1.85 13.76
C PRO A 189 -15.81 1.59 13.62
N PHE A 190 -15.30 1.55 12.39
CA PHE A 190 -13.88 1.35 12.14
C PHE A 190 -13.05 2.59 12.52
N ASP A 191 -13.54 3.78 12.16
CA ASP A 191 -12.92 5.04 12.56
C ASP A 191 -12.90 5.20 14.09
N GLU A 192 -13.96 4.76 14.78
CA GLU A 192 -14.01 4.73 16.24
C GLU A 192 -12.95 3.81 16.84
N ILE A 193 -12.75 2.61 16.28
CA ILE A 193 -11.70 1.69 16.75
C ILE A 193 -10.31 2.28 16.54
N LEU A 194 -10.05 2.92 15.40
CA LEU A 194 -8.79 3.61 15.17
C LEU A 194 -8.55 4.71 16.21
N ASN A 195 -9.56 5.53 16.47
CA ASN A 195 -9.44 6.68 17.37
C ASN A 195 -9.31 6.29 18.85
N HIS A 196 -10.01 5.24 19.29
CA HIS A 196 -10.05 4.86 20.71
C HIS A 196 -9.05 3.79 21.11
N TYR A 197 -8.52 3.00 20.15
CA TYR A 197 -7.62 1.89 20.45
C TYR A 197 -6.29 2.01 19.71
N PHE A 198 -6.31 2.13 18.39
CA PHE A 198 -5.07 2.05 17.61
C PHE A 198 -4.19 3.28 17.78
N ILE A 199 -4.76 4.48 17.58
CA ILE A 199 -4.04 5.75 17.73
C ILE A 199 -3.49 5.89 19.16
N PRO A 200 -4.28 5.68 20.24
CA PRO A 200 -3.74 5.69 21.59
C PRO A 200 -2.62 4.66 21.80
N ALA A 201 -2.73 3.45 21.26
CA ALA A 201 -1.70 2.43 21.41
C ALA A 201 -0.35 2.85 20.78
N ILE A 202 -0.35 3.47 19.59
CA ILE A 202 0.89 3.95 18.94
C ILE A 202 1.38 5.31 19.48
N THR A 203 0.61 5.97 20.35
CA THR A 203 0.93 7.28 20.93
C THR A 203 1.03 7.25 22.45
N GLU A 204 1.38 6.11 23.06
CA GLU A 204 1.58 5.99 24.52
C GLU A 204 0.34 6.39 25.35
N GLY A 205 -0.85 6.03 24.87
CA GLY A 205 -2.13 6.27 25.57
C GLY A 205 -2.73 7.67 25.38
N HIS A 206 -2.15 8.50 24.50
CA HIS A 206 -2.69 9.83 24.24
C HIS A 206 -4.01 9.77 23.48
N HIS A 207 -5.09 10.21 24.13
CA HIS A 207 -6.38 10.36 23.49
C HIS A 207 -6.38 11.62 22.62
N CYS A 208 -6.69 11.45 21.34
CA CYS A 208 -6.68 12.53 20.37
C CYS A 208 -8.04 13.25 20.33
N SER A 209 -8.00 14.58 20.34
CA SER A 209 -9.17 15.39 20.00
C SER A 209 -9.50 15.23 18.52
N GLN A 210 -10.70 15.64 18.11
CA GLN A 210 -11.11 15.57 16.71
C GLN A 210 -10.14 16.28 15.75
N ASP A 211 -9.62 17.46 16.14
CA ASP A 211 -8.61 18.18 15.36
C ASP A 211 -7.27 17.43 15.29
N LYS A 212 -6.85 16.76 16.37
CA LYS A 212 -5.67 15.90 16.35
C LYS A 212 -5.89 14.70 15.43
N CYS A 213 -7.02 14.01 15.51
CA CYS A 213 -7.34 12.92 14.59
C CYS A 213 -7.31 13.37 13.13
N LYS A 214 -7.88 14.55 12.82
CA LYS A 214 -7.79 15.15 11.48
C LYS A 214 -6.35 15.42 11.06
N LEU A 215 -5.52 15.98 11.94
CA LEU A 215 -4.09 16.18 11.67
C LEU A 215 -3.36 14.85 11.40
N LEU A 216 -3.58 13.83 12.23
CA LEU A 216 -2.98 12.50 12.06
C LEU A 216 -3.45 11.80 10.77
N SER A 217 -4.63 12.15 10.26
CA SER A 217 -5.11 11.64 8.97
C SER A 217 -4.36 12.16 7.77
N LEU A 218 -3.68 13.31 7.90
CA LEU A 218 -2.88 13.88 6.82
C LEU A 218 -1.61 13.05 6.59
N PRO A 219 -1.07 13.04 5.36
CA PRO A 219 0.23 12.42 5.08
C PRO A 219 1.36 13.01 5.93
N ALA A 220 2.43 12.24 6.13
CA ALA A 220 3.56 12.68 6.95
C ALA A 220 4.26 13.96 6.47
N ARG A 221 4.21 14.26 5.15
CA ARG A 221 4.69 15.54 4.59
C ARG A 221 3.88 16.77 5.01
N PHE A 222 2.67 16.57 5.53
CA PHE A 222 1.81 17.60 6.13
C PHE A 222 1.87 17.57 7.67
N GLY A 223 2.78 16.78 8.24
CA GLY A 223 2.94 16.62 9.69
C GLY A 223 1.94 15.65 10.35
N GLY A 224 1.24 14.83 9.56
CA GLY A 224 0.36 13.78 10.06
C GLY A 224 1.00 12.38 10.08
N LEU A 225 0.16 11.34 10.19
CA LEU A 225 0.56 9.92 10.23
C LEU A 225 -0.05 9.09 9.10
N ALA A 226 -0.73 9.73 8.15
CA ALA A 226 -1.47 9.06 7.09
C ALA A 226 -2.48 8.01 7.61
N ILE A 227 -3.12 8.24 8.77
CA ILE A 227 -4.15 7.34 9.33
C ILE A 227 -5.53 7.90 8.95
N PRO A 228 -6.13 7.47 7.82
CA PRO A 228 -7.30 8.13 7.26
C PRO A 228 -8.55 7.96 8.13
N ILE A 229 -9.44 8.96 8.07
CA ILE A 229 -10.81 8.83 8.55
C ILE A 229 -11.65 8.28 7.40
N LEU A 230 -11.88 6.97 7.40
CA LEU A 230 -12.42 6.24 6.25
C LEU A 230 -13.83 6.71 5.90
N SER A 231 -14.67 6.97 6.91
CA SER A 231 -16.05 7.44 6.69
C SER A 231 -16.11 8.75 5.89
N GLN A 232 -15.08 9.60 5.99
CA GLN A 232 -15.00 10.88 5.30
C GLN A 232 -14.46 10.75 3.87
N ILE A 233 -13.50 9.85 3.64
CA ILE A 233 -12.83 9.73 2.34
C ILE A 233 -13.49 8.73 1.39
N ALA A 234 -14.30 7.80 1.89
CA ALA A 234 -14.82 6.67 1.10
C ALA A 234 -15.56 7.09 -0.17
N TYR A 235 -16.42 8.11 -0.08
CA TYR A 235 -17.14 8.62 -1.25
C TYR A 235 -16.19 9.14 -2.34
N ARG A 236 -15.20 9.95 -1.93
CA ARG A 236 -14.23 10.53 -2.85
C ARG A 236 -13.34 9.47 -3.48
N GLU A 237 -12.89 8.49 -2.69
CA GLU A 237 -12.06 7.39 -3.19
C GLU A 237 -12.81 6.53 -4.21
N TYR A 238 -14.12 6.30 -4.01
CA TYR A 238 -14.97 5.64 -4.99
C TYR A 238 -15.06 6.43 -6.31
N GLU A 239 -15.31 7.75 -6.24
CA GLU A 239 -15.38 8.60 -7.44
C GLU A 239 -14.04 8.72 -8.17
N TYR A 240 -12.92 8.79 -7.45
CA TYR A 240 -11.59 8.74 -8.04
C TYR A 240 -11.31 7.40 -8.74
N SER A 241 -11.75 6.29 -8.17
CA SER A 241 -11.63 4.99 -8.82
C SER A 241 -12.41 4.96 -10.14
N LYS A 242 -13.68 5.39 -10.12
CA LYS A 242 -14.51 5.51 -11.34
C LYS A 242 -13.88 6.39 -12.41
N LYS A 243 -13.36 7.55 -12.02
CA LYS A 243 -12.70 8.48 -12.95
C LYS A 243 -11.43 7.84 -13.55
N ALA A 244 -10.64 7.16 -12.72
CA ALA A 244 -9.41 6.50 -13.17
C ALA A 244 -9.66 5.25 -14.03
N SER A 245 -10.80 4.57 -13.86
CA SER A 245 -11.15 3.35 -14.61
C SER A 245 -12.11 3.60 -15.76
N GLN A 246 -12.41 4.85 -16.09
CA GLN A 246 -13.46 5.21 -17.05
C GLN A 246 -13.23 4.59 -18.43
N GLN A 247 -12.06 4.79 -19.03
CA GLN A 247 -11.74 4.25 -20.37
C GLN A 247 -11.87 2.72 -20.42
N LEU A 248 -11.33 2.01 -19.41
CA LEU A 248 -11.46 0.55 -19.31
C LEU A 248 -12.92 0.12 -19.15
N THR A 249 -13.69 0.86 -18.37
CA THR A 249 -15.12 0.58 -18.17
C THR A 249 -15.90 0.76 -19.46
N GLU A 250 -15.57 1.77 -20.26
CA GLU A 250 -16.19 2.04 -21.55
C GLU A 250 -15.84 0.95 -22.57
N ASN A 251 -14.58 0.52 -22.66
CA ASN A 251 -14.15 -0.60 -23.49
C ASN A 251 -14.82 -1.92 -23.10
N ILE A 252 -14.93 -2.22 -21.81
CA ILE A 252 -15.66 -3.41 -21.35
C ILE A 252 -17.14 -3.28 -21.72
N LYS A 253 -17.74 -2.09 -21.64
CA LYS A 253 -19.15 -1.89 -21.98
C LYS A 253 -19.43 -1.90 -23.48
N SER A 254 -18.47 -1.52 -24.33
CA SER A 254 -18.58 -1.52 -25.79
C SER A 254 -18.59 -2.93 -26.35
N GLN A 255 -17.95 -3.89 -25.66
CA GLN A 255 -17.98 -5.31 -26.03
C GLN A 255 -17.38 -5.57 -27.43
N THR A 256 -16.41 -4.75 -27.83
CA THR A 256 -15.70 -4.80 -29.12
C THR A 256 -14.37 -5.54 -29.00
N ALA A 257 -13.92 -6.16 -30.09
CA ALA A 257 -12.58 -6.75 -30.16
C ALA A 257 -11.47 -5.69 -30.16
N GLU A 258 -11.77 -4.50 -30.69
CA GLU A 258 -10.84 -3.36 -30.68
C GLU A 258 -10.70 -2.77 -29.28
N TYR A 259 -9.46 -2.63 -28.83
CA TYR A 259 -9.07 -1.99 -27.58
C TYR A 259 -8.43 -0.63 -27.86
N SER A 260 -9.02 0.43 -27.33
CA SER A 260 -8.47 1.79 -27.39
C SER A 260 -8.16 2.30 -25.99
N PHE A 261 -6.96 2.81 -25.77
CA PHE A 261 -6.58 3.37 -24.47
C PHE A 261 -5.64 4.56 -24.63
N ASP A 262 -6.13 5.73 -24.27
CA ASP A 262 -5.36 6.97 -24.25
C ASP A 262 -4.55 7.06 -22.95
N ASN A 263 -3.28 6.65 -23.05
CA ASN A 263 -2.30 6.76 -21.98
C ASN A 263 -2.10 8.22 -21.51
N THR A 264 -2.18 9.20 -22.40
CA THR A 264 -1.95 10.61 -22.07
C THR A 264 -3.12 11.17 -21.25
N ALA A 265 -4.36 10.91 -21.68
CA ALA A 265 -5.56 11.28 -20.93
C ALA A 265 -5.63 10.55 -19.57
N HIS A 266 -5.21 9.29 -19.52
CA HIS A 266 -5.15 8.52 -18.27
C HIS A 266 -4.13 9.10 -17.28
N HIS A 267 -2.92 9.41 -17.77
CA HIS A 267 -1.90 10.07 -16.96
C HIS A 267 -2.36 11.44 -16.46
N SER A 268 -3.02 12.23 -17.31
CA SER A 268 -3.63 13.51 -16.93
C SER A 268 -4.65 13.34 -15.80
N THR A 269 -5.56 12.38 -15.96
CA THR A 269 -6.57 12.04 -14.94
C THR A 269 -5.95 11.66 -13.59
N LYS A 270 -4.91 10.82 -13.61
CA LYS A 270 -4.17 10.44 -12.39
C LYS A 270 -3.50 11.66 -11.73
N ASN A 271 -2.93 12.55 -12.51
CA ASN A 271 -2.31 13.78 -12.02
C ASN A 271 -3.35 14.72 -11.40
N ASP A 272 -4.52 14.87 -12.01
CA ASP A 272 -5.60 15.69 -11.46
C ASP A 272 -6.12 15.13 -10.14
N ILE A 273 -6.32 13.80 -10.04
CA ILE A 273 -6.68 13.14 -8.78
C ILE A 273 -5.63 13.42 -7.70
N LYS A 274 -4.33 13.32 -8.04
CA LYS A 274 -3.23 13.62 -7.12
C LYS A 274 -3.24 15.09 -6.67
N ARG A 275 -3.49 16.02 -7.59
CA ARG A 275 -3.61 17.47 -7.29
C ARG A 275 -4.80 17.73 -6.37
N SER A 276 -5.98 17.18 -6.68
CA SER A 276 -7.17 17.34 -5.84
C SER A 276 -6.96 16.82 -4.42
N ARG A 277 -6.34 15.64 -4.25
CA ARG A 277 -5.98 15.13 -2.92
C ARG A 277 -5.03 16.06 -2.17
N ASN A 278 -4.01 16.59 -2.84
CA ASN A 278 -3.06 17.51 -2.21
C ASN A 278 -3.73 18.81 -1.78
N LEU A 279 -4.57 19.40 -2.64
CA LEU A 279 -5.30 20.63 -2.33
C LEU A 279 -6.20 20.46 -1.10
N GLU A 280 -6.87 19.31 -0.99
CA GLU A 280 -7.70 19.02 0.17
C GLU A 280 -6.87 18.90 1.46
N HIS A 281 -5.72 18.21 1.42
CA HIS A 281 -4.82 18.15 2.56
C HIS A 281 -4.32 19.54 2.97
N GLU A 282 -4.01 20.41 2.01
CA GLU A 282 -3.63 21.81 2.25
C GLU A 282 -4.76 22.60 2.94
N GLN A 283 -6.00 22.45 2.46
CA GLN A 283 -7.17 23.09 3.06
C GLN A 283 -7.44 22.61 4.48
N ILE A 284 -7.38 21.29 4.72
CA ILE A 284 -7.53 20.72 6.06
C ILE A 284 -6.45 21.26 6.99
N LEU A 285 -5.19 21.28 6.54
CA LEU A 285 -4.08 21.75 7.36
C LEU A 285 -4.21 23.25 7.67
N ALA A 286 -4.53 24.08 6.69
CA ALA A 286 -4.73 25.52 6.89
C ALA A 286 -5.82 25.78 7.94
N GLY A 287 -6.97 25.11 7.80
CA GLY A 287 -8.05 25.20 8.78
C GLY A 287 -7.62 24.73 10.18
N LEU A 288 -6.79 23.69 10.30
CA LEU A 288 -6.26 23.25 11.59
C LEU A 288 -5.27 24.26 12.19
N GLN A 289 -4.40 24.83 11.37
CA GLN A 289 -3.40 25.82 11.80
C GLN A 289 -4.05 27.06 12.41
N GLU A 290 -5.20 27.51 11.92
CA GLU A 290 -5.95 28.63 12.53
C GLU A 290 -6.30 28.38 14.01
N ARG A 291 -6.53 27.12 14.39
CA ARG A 291 -6.88 26.69 15.76
C ARG A 291 -5.67 26.27 16.60
N MET A 292 -4.48 26.18 16.01
CA MET A 292 -3.26 25.81 16.71
C MET A 292 -2.66 27.01 17.46
N ASN A 293 -2.11 26.75 18.65
CA ASN A 293 -1.26 27.71 19.34
C ASN A 293 0.14 27.80 18.69
N GLY A 294 0.97 28.76 19.13
CA GLY A 294 2.29 29.00 18.53
C GLY A 294 3.23 27.78 18.57
N ASP A 295 3.22 27.03 19.67
CA ASP A 295 4.05 25.83 19.82
C ASP A 295 3.58 24.69 18.92
N GLN A 296 2.26 24.50 18.78
CA GLN A 296 1.67 23.50 17.90
C GLN A 296 1.96 23.80 16.43
N LYS A 297 1.86 25.06 16.00
CA LYS A 297 2.24 25.50 14.65
C LYS A 297 3.71 25.18 14.38
N ARG A 298 4.59 25.55 15.31
CA ARG A 298 6.03 25.27 15.20
C ARG A 298 6.34 23.77 15.14
N ALA A 299 5.67 22.96 15.96
CA ALA A 299 5.83 21.51 15.93
C ALA A 299 5.37 20.91 14.58
N ASN A 300 4.23 21.38 14.07
CA ASN A 300 3.72 20.97 12.77
C ASN A 300 4.67 21.38 11.63
N GLU A 301 5.19 22.60 11.63
CA GLU A 301 6.19 23.07 10.65
C GLU A 301 7.46 22.20 10.65
N ILE A 302 7.95 21.83 11.85
CA ILE A 302 9.11 20.93 11.97
C ILE A 302 8.80 19.56 11.37
N ALA A 303 7.62 19.00 11.66
CA ALA A 303 7.20 17.69 11.15
C ALA A 303 7.05 17.67 9.62
N GLN A 304 6.72 18.80 9.00
CA GLN A 304 6.63 18.94 7.53
C GLN A 304 7.99 19.03 6.83
N LYS A 305 9.08 19.33 7.56
CA LYS A 305 10.40 19.48 6.93
C LYS A 305 10.80 18.17 6.23
N LYS A 306 11.39 18.31 5.04
CA LYS A 306 11.94 17.16 4.31
C LYS A 306 12.84 16.35 5.25
N ARG A 307 12.67 15.02 5.22
CA ARG A 307 13.37 14.04 6.06
C ARG A 307 12.96 13.96 7.53
N ALA A 308 12.15 14.88 8.05
CA ALA A 308 11.68 14.82 9.45
C ALA A 308 10.82 13.57 9.72
N SER A 309 10.03 13.15 8.73
CA SER A 309 9.14 12.00 8.79
C SER A 309 9.71 10.72 8.16
N ASN A 310 10.98 10.69 7.75
CA ASN A 310 11.57 9.50 7.10
C ASN A 310 11.47 8.24 7.97
N TRP A 311 11.56 8.39 9.29
CA TRP A 311 11.44 7.26 10.22
C TRP A 311 10.03 6.64 10.24
N LEU A 312 8.99 7.42 9.88
CA LEU A 312 7.62 6.94 9.72
C LEU A 312 7.41 6.25 8.36
N THR A 313 8.14 6.67 7.33
CA THR A 313 7.92 6.18 5.95
C THR A 313 8.88 5.07 5.54
N SER A 314 9.87 4.74 6.37
CA SER A 314 10.84 3.68 6.10
C SER A 314 10.35 2.36 6.70
N LEU A 315 10.48 1.27 5.95
CA LEU A 315 10.14 -0.07 6.43
C LEU A 315 11.13 -0.49 7.54
N PRO A 316 10.66 -1.16 8.62
CA PRO A 316 11.49 -1.60 9.73
C PRO A 316 12.32 -2.84 9.35
N ILE A 317 13.19 -2.73 8.35
CA ILE A 317 14.01 -3.82 7.84
C ILE A 317 15.49 -3.66 8.26
N SER A 318 15.90 -2.50 8.80
CA SER A 318 17.26 -2.30 9.31
C SER A 318 17.35 -1.25 10.44
N GLY A 319 18.41 -1.34 11.25
CA GLY A 319 18.63 -0.47 12.42
C GLY A 319 18.80 1.00 12.04
N PHE A 320 17.80 1.82 12.37
CA PHE A 320 17.69 3.24 12.03
C PHE A 320 18.91 4.12 12.39
N VAL A 321 19.69 3.75 13.40
CA VAL A 321 20.89 4.50 13.80
C VAL A 321 22.06 4.22 12.86
N HIS A 322 22.25 2.95 12.48
CA HIS A 322 23.28 2.52 11.53
C HIS A 322 22.99 3.09 10.14
N GLN A 323 21.73 3.00 9.67
CA GLN A 323 21.38 3.55 8.37
C GLN A 323 21.56 5.08 8.28
N ARG A 324 21.24 5.83 9.33
CA ARG A 324 21.50 7.30 9.36
C ARG A 324 22.98 7.65 9.41
N HIS A 325 23.76 6.83 10.10
CA HIS A 325 25.21 6.95 10.12
C HIS A 325 25.75 6.74 8.69
N ASP A 326 25.41 5.61 8.08
CA ASP A 326 25.87 5.19 6.76
C ASP A 326 25.42 6.18 5.67
N ASP A 327 24.17 6.67 5.71
CA ASP A 327 23.67 7.68 4.76
C ASP A 327 24.46 9.01 4.82
N ILE A 328 24.87 9.47 6.01
CA ILE A 328 25.64 10.71 6.18
C ILE A 328 27.09 10.48 5.76
N HIS A 329 27.64 9.35 6.19
CA HIS A 329 28.97 8.88 5.86
C HIS A 329 29.18 8.77 4.35
N ASP A 330 28.31 8.04 3.65
CA ASP A 330 28.40 7.78 2.22
C ASP A 330 28.19 9.06 1.41
N LEU A 331 27.23 9.92 1.81
CA LEU A 331 26.97 11.19 1.14
C LEU A 331 28.19 12.12 1.23
N PHE A 332 28.79 12.26 2.41
CA PHE A 332 29.96 13.13 2.59
C PHE A 332 31.18 12.58 1.84
N GLY A 333 31.39 11.27 1.87
CA GLY A 333 32.44 10.60 1.10
C GLY A 333 32.30 10.84 -0.40
N HIS A 334 31.09 10.67 -0.96
CA HIS A 334 30.81 10.94 -2.38
C HIS A 334 31.09 12.40 -2.74
N MET A 335 30.57 13.35 -1.97
CA MET A 335 30.81 14.79 -2.22
C MET A 335 32.29 15.15 -2.15
N ALA A 336 33.05 14.56 -1.22
CA ALA A 336 34.48 14.76 -1.14
C ALA A 336 35.22 14.19 -2.36
N SER A 337 34.78 13.04 -2.87
CA SER A 337 35.40 12.38 -4.04
C SER A 337 35.22 13.16 -5.34
N GLU A 338 34.21 14.03 -5.43
CA GLU A 338 34.05 14.95 -6.57
C GLU A 338 35.12 16.07 -6.57
N ILE A 339 35.73 16.35 -5.40
CA ILE A 339 36.66 17.47 -5.21
C ILE A 339 38.12 16.99 -5.18
N THR A 340 38.38 15.82 -4.57
CA THR A 340 39.72 15.25 -4.45
C THR A 340 39.73 13.75 -4.71
N ASN A 341 40.79 13.27 -5.34
CA ASN A 341 40.97 11.85 -5.65
C ASN A 341 41.51 11.04 -4.47
N ASP A 342 41.96 11.70 -3.39
CA ASP A 342 42.48 11.04 -2.17
C ASP A 342 41.37 11.02 -1.09
N VAL A 343 40.33 10.22 -1.33
CA VAL A 343 39.24 9.97 -0.36
C VAL A 343 39.18 8.47 -0.08
N GLU A 344 39.26 8.11 1.19
CA GLU A 344 39.11 6.74 1.67
C GLU A 344 37.92 6.68 2.63
N ILE A 345 37.01 5.75 2.38
CA ILE A 345 35.83 5.46 3.20
C ILE A 345 36.14 4.18 4.01
N GLU A 346 35.83 4.17 5.31
CA GLU A 346 36.12 3.04 6.21
C GLU A 346 37.60 2.64 6.28
N SER A 347 38.53 3.62 6.28
CA SER A 347 39.96 3.34 6.30
C SER A 347 40.42 2.72 7.63
N ASN A 348 41.37 1.79 7.58
CA ASN A 348 41.90 1.15 8.79
C ASN A 348 42.76 2.14 9.58
N LEU A 349 42.54 2.22 10.89
CA LEU A 349 43.48 2.87 11.79
C LEU A 349 44.81 2.10 11.83
N LEU A 350 45.91 2.83 11.95
CA LEU A 350 47.23 2.22 12.10
C LEU A 350 47.27 1.32 13.35
N PRO A 351 47.94 0.15 13.27
CA PRO A 351 48.17 -0.70 14.43
C PRO A 351 48.98 0.02 15.50
N LEU A 352 48.72 -0.29 16.77
CA LEU A 352 49.52 0.25 17.86
C LEU A 352 50.85 -0.50 17.95
N THR A 353 51.96 0.21 18.02
CA THR A 353 53.33 -0.32 18.08
C THR A 353 53.96 -0.20 19.47
N GLY A 354 53.14 0.03 20.49
CA GLY A 354 53.55 0.15 21.89
C GLY A 354 53.10 1.45 22.56
N GLU A 355 52.25 2.25 21.91
CA GLU A 355 51.74 3.51 22.46
C GLU A 355 50.78 3.24 23.65
N GLN A 356 50.95 3.99 24.75
CA GLN A 356 50.00 3.97 25.87
C GLN A 356 48.91 5.01 25.62
N LEU A 357 47.72 4.55 25.22
CA LEU A 357 46.54 5.40 25.06
C LEU A 357 45.78 5.57 26.38
N HIS A 358 44.93 6.60 26.45
CA HIS A 358 44.00 6.76 27.57
C HIS A 358 43.10 5.51 27.73
N ALA A 359 42.71 5.15 28.96
CA ALA A 359 41.99 3.91 29.26
C ALA A 359 40.64 3.72 28.51
N THR A 360 40.08 4.79 27.95
CA THR A 360 38.83 4.79 27.17
C THR A 360 39.04 4.90 25.66
N ALA A 361 40.29 5.02 25.20
CA ALA A 361 40.62 5.08 23.80
C ALA A 361 40.44 3.71 23.15
N ASN A 362 40.00 3.68 21.90
CA ASN A 362 39.70 2.43 21.22
C ASN A 362 41.00 1.72 20.78
N GLY A 363 41.53 0.81 21.59
CA GLY A 363 42.76 0.06 21.33
C GLY A 363 42.62 -1.17 20.42
N LYS A 364 41.47 -1.41 19.79
CA LYS A 364 41.28 -2.62 18.97
C LYS A 364 42.09 -2.57 17.66
N ASP A 365 42.75 -3.67 17.34
CA ASP A 365 43.31 -3.91 16.01
C ASP A 365 42.15 -4.04 15.00
N LYS A 366 42.21 -3.28 13.90
CA LYS A 366 41.15 -3.12 12.86
C LYS A 366 40.01 -2.15 13.18
N SER A 367 40.19 -1.23 14.12
CA SER A 367 39.28 -0.08 14.22
C SER A 367 39.33 0.73 12.93
N ARG A 368 38.14 1.08 12.39
CA ARG A 368 38.00 1.84 11.15
C ARG A 368 37.68 3.30 11.45
N LEU A 369 38.14 4.19 10.58
CA LEU A 369 37.72 5.57 10.49
C LEU A 369 36.63 5.68 9.44
N ASP A 370 35.62 6.49 9.71
CA ASP A 370 34.51 6.70 8.78
C ASP A 370 35.02 7.30 7.47
N ILE A 371 35.72 8.46 7.50
CA ILE A 371 36.17 9.13 6.25
C ILE A 371 37.57 9.74 6.43
N SER A 372 38.43 9.52 5.44
CA SER A 372 39.79 10.05 5.34
C SER A 372 39.93 10.83 4.03
N ILE A 373 40.37 12.09 4.11
CA ILE A 373 40.51 12.96 2.92
C ILE A 373 41.88 13.61 2.88
N GLY A 374 42.65 13.36 1.82
CA GLY A 374 43.91 14.03 1.54
C GLY A 374 43.72 15.40 0.89
N GLY A 375 44.47 16.39 1.37
CA GLY A 375 44.48 17.73 0.82
C GLY A 375 43.31 18.62 1.27
N PHE A 376 42.47 18.17 2.22
CA PHE A 376 41.22 18.85 2.57
C PHE A 376 41.44 20.27 3.15
N TRP A 377 42.38 20.42 4.10
CA TRP A 377 42.71 21.71 4.71
C TRP A 377 43.95 22.36 4.08
N GLN A 378 44.97 21.55 3.79
CA GLN A 378 46.22 21.97 3.18
C GLN A 378 46.74 20.84 2.29
N ARG A 379 47.41 21.22 1.19
CA ARG A 379 48.01 20.26 0.25
C ARG A 379 48.99 19.35 0.99
N GLY A 380 48.79 18.04 0.88
CA GLY A 380 49.65 17.02 1.51
C GLY A 380 49.29 16.67 2.95
N GLN A 381 48.29 17.31 3.57
CA GLN A 381 47.75 16.90 4.87
C GLN A 381 46.49 16.06 4.71
N ARG A 382 46.36 15.01 5.53
CA ARG A 382 45.17 14.16 5.58
C ARG A 382 44.28 14.60 6.73
N ALA A 383 42.99 14.78 6.45
CA ALA A 383 41.96 15.10 7.43
C ALA A 383 41.09 13.87 7.66
N PHE A 384 40.77 13.59 8.92
CA PHE A 384 39.91 12.48 9.33
C PHE A 384 38.58 13.02 9.83
N PHE A 385 37.50 12.40 9.39
CA PHE A 385 36.13 12.71 9.78
C PHE A 385 35.47 11.45 10.31
N ASP A 386 34.78 11.61 11.42
CA ASP A 386 34.18 10.53 12.19
C ASP A 386 32.75 10.97 12.54
N VAL A 387 31.78 10.22 12.04
CA VAL A 387 30.35 10.50 12.10
C VAL A 387 29.79 9.92 13.39
N TRP A 388 29.00 10.72 14.11
CA TRP A 388 28.36 10.27 15.35
C TRP A 388 26.90 10.70 15.36
N VAL A 389 26.01 9.70 15.32
CA VAL A 389 24.56 9.90 15.41
C VAL A 389 24.10 9.39 16.77
N PHE A 390 23.47 10.26 17.57
CA PHE A 390 22.86 9.87 18.85
C PHE A 390 21.39 10.28 18.89
N ASN A 391 20.59 9.60 19.71
CA ASN A 391 19.19 9.95 19.95
C ASN A 391 19.08 10.97 21.10
N PRO A 392 18.76 12.24 20.85
CA PRO A 392 18.62 13.24 21.92
C PRO A 392 17.41 12.99 22.84
N PHE A 393 16.49 12.11 22.45
CA PHE A 393 15.31 11.71 23.25
C PHE A 393 15.53 10.44 24.08
N ALA A 394 16.74 9.87 24.08
CA ALA A 394 17.02 8.69 24.90
C ALA A 394 16.78 9.03 26.40
N PRO A 395 16.24 8.08 27.21
CA PRO A 395 15.97 8.32 28.63
C PRO A 395 17.17 8.85 29.42
N SER A 396 18.39 8.49 29.00
CA SER A 396 19.66 8.96 29.56
C SER A 396 19.89 10.47 29.43
N TYR A 397 19.25 11.14 28.47
CA TYR A 397 19.38 12.58 28.22
C TYR A 397 18.18 13.41 28.70
N ARG A 398 17.14 12.78 29.27
CA ARG A 398 15.86 13.41 29.64
C ARG A 398 16.00 14.64 30.54
N ASN A 399 17.02 14.65 31.40
CA ASN A 399 17.29 15.72 32.35
C ASN A 399 18.44 16.66 31.92
N GLN A 400 18.94 16.52 30.70
CA GLN A 400 20.05 17.31 30.17
C GLN A 400 19.56 18.31 29.14
N LYS A 401 20.14 19.51 29.13
CA LYS A 401 19.95 20.44 28.02
C LYS A 401 20.57 19.84 26.76
N LEU A 402 19.94 20.06 25.60
CA LEU A 402 20.39 19.51 24.32
C LEU A 402 21.85 19.90 24.00
N SER A 403 22.25 21.14 24.28
CA SER A 403 23.64 21.61 24.11
C SER A 403 24.65 20.85 24.99
N THR A 404 24.23 20.45 26.18
CA THR A 404 25.01 19.62 27.09
C THR A 404 25.14 18.20 26.54
N ALA A 405 24.06 17.61 26.03
CA ALA A 405 24.09 16.29 25.41
C ALA A 405 25.00 16.25 24.16
N PHE A 406 24.93 17.27 23.30
CA PHE A 406 25.86 17.41 22.16
C PHE A 406 27.31 17.53 22.62
N SER A 407 27.57 18.36 23.65
CA SER A 407 28.92 18.54 24.18
C SER A 407 29.46 17.27 24.83
N ALA A 408 28.62 16.50 25.52
CA ALA A 408 28.98 15.23 26.14
C ALA A 408 29.34 14.18 25.09
N ASN A 409 28.46 13.97 24.10
CA ASN A 409 28.71 13.04 22.99
C ASN A 409 29.97 13.43 22.19
N LYS A 410 30.18 14.72 21.93
CA LYS A 410 31.41 15.20 21.27
C LYS A 410 32.67 14.88 22.09
N ARG A 411 32.63 15.07 23.41
CA ARG A 411 33.77 14.74 24.29
C ARG A 411 34.02 13.24 24.35
N GLU A 412 32.97 12.44 24.40
CA GLU A 412 33.05 10.98 24.43
C GLU A 412 33.68 10.43 23.15
N LYS A 413 33.19 10.85 21.99
CA LYS A 413 33.76 10.49 20.68
C LYS A 413 35.21 10.97 20.56
N LYS A 414 35.51 12.21 20.99
CA LYS A 414 36.89 12.73 21.01
C LYS A 414 37.82 11.89 21.90
N ARG A 415 37.38 11.48 23.09
CA ARG A 415 38.17 10.60 23.98
C ARG A 415 38.41 9.21 23.39
N ALA A 416 37.47 8.70 22.62
CA ALA A 416 37.57 7.35 22.06
C ALA A 416 38.54 7.26 20.87
N TYR A 417 38.67 8.32 20.07
CA TYR A 417 39.38 8.24 18.78
C TYR A 417 40.43 9.33 18.51
N ALA A 418 40.45 10.46 19.24
CA ALA A 418 41.35 11.56 18.90
C ALA A 418 42.85 11.28 19.14
N GLU A 419 43.19 10.27 19.94
CA GLU A 419 44.60 9.83 20.10
C GLU A 419 45.04 8.86 19.00
N ARG A 420 44.10 8.42 18.14
CA ARG A 420 44.36 7.49 17.02
C ARG A 420 44.24 8.14 15.63
N MET A 421 43.64 9.33 15.54
CA MET A 421 43.54 10.17 14.33
C MET A 421 44.61 11.25 14.37
#